data_AF-A0A5B7HNK8-F1
#
_entry.id   AF-A0A5B7HNK8-F1
#
_cell.length_a   1.000
_cell.length_b   1.000
_cell.length_c   1.000
_cell.angle_alpha   90.00
_cell.angle_beta   90.00
_cell.angle_gamma   90.00
#
_symmetry.space_group_name_H-M   'P 1'
#
loop_
_entity.id
_entity.type
_entity.pdbx_description
1 polymer ?
#
loop_
_entity_poly.entity_id
_entity_poly.type
_entity_poly.pdbx_seq_one_letter_code
_entity_poly.pdbx_strand_id
1 'polypeptide(L)'
;MYNTFFMPSTCPVSCGLIISQEKSRIFPPVTSGHCRRSPVGGTVVPHCAQYTYLGAPVRVTSSIPARQRVHPIIKDLLDRLEPRFTLIKWLATNATGVSTPVVRTLYIQFIRSVIDYLFPALAQLPRKVLEPLEKFQNRIMRFILGCPPSTRIVNMQTDLDMPPIIDRIYANITYFTVKCLHSLHLALQYSAVIKTSLNLDTRRLPLRLAGQNLVKAVCDNYCALNLHVPEEQDVPHLPPWRIPSLDVTFTPITKDAPPILQKQAALETIAIVSASIPEAHHIYVDG
;
A
#
# COMPACT_ATOMS: atom_id res chain seq x y z
N MET A 1 -18.22 33.88 2.48
CA MET A 1 -17.29 34.35 1.43
C MET A 1 -15.97 33.62 1.64
N TYR A 2 -15.63 32.69 0.76
CA TYR A 2 -14.36 31.95 0.84
C TYR A 2 -13.36 32.60 -0.13
N ASN A 3 -12.25 33.11 0.40
CA ASN A 3 -11.15 33.63 -0.40
C ASN A 3 -10.46 32.48 -1.13
N THR A 4 -10.72 32.36 -2.42
CA THR A 4 -9.88 31.60 -3.36
C THR A 4 -8.56 32.35 -3.55
N PHE A 5 -7.52 31.88 -2.86
CA PHE A 5 -6.14 32.25 -3.15
C PHE A 5 -5.74 31.67 -4.52
N PHE A 6 -5.75 32.50 -5.55
CA PHE A 6 -5.07 32.22 -6.81
C PHE A 6 -3.59 32.56 -6.63
N MET A 7 -2.74 31.54 -6.50
CA MET A 7 -1.31 31.72 -6.71
C MET A 7 -1.03 31.83 -8.22
N PRO A 8 -0.24 32.82 -8.67
CA PRO A 8 0.14 32.95 -10.07
C PRO A 8 1.01 31.75 -10.49
N SER A 9 0.70 31.18 -11.65
CA SER A 9 1.39 30.04 -12.24
C SER A 9 2.73 30.47 -12.86
N THR A 10 3.72 30.78 -12.02
CA THR A 10 5.12 30.74 -12.46
C THR A 10 5.54 29.27 -12.50
N CYS A 11 5.74 28.73 -13.70
CA CYS A 11 6.12 27.33 -13.94
C CYS A 11 7.28 26.90 -13.03
N PRO A 12 7.06 25.95 -12.08
CA PRO A 12 8.10 25.56 -11.16
C PRO A 12 9.07 24.57 -11.83
N VAL A 13 10.34 24.97 -11.82
CA VAL A 13 11.56 24.18 -11.55
C VAL A 13 11.50 22.69 -11.96
N SER A 14 12.23 22.35 -13.02
CA SER A 14 12.31 21.01 -13.61
C SER A 14 13.27 20.10 -12.83
N CYS A 15 12.77 19.12 -12.08
CA CYS A 15 13.61 18.15 -11.36
C CYS A 15 14.29 17.08 -12.25
N GLY A 16 14.42 17.28 -13.57
CA GLY A 16 15.02 16.31 -14.51
C GLY A 16 14.37 14.92 -14.57
N LEU A 17 13.23 14.73 -13.91
CA LEU A 17 12.53 13.46 -13.86
C LEU A 17 11.81 13.19 -15.19
N ILE A 18 12.11 12.04 -15.80
CA ILE A 18 11.38 11.56 -16.97
C ILE A 18 10.09 10.88 -16.49
N ILE A 19 8.95 11.49 -16.82
CA ILE A 19 7.64 10.91 -16.50
C ILE A 19 7.31 9.82 -17.53
N SER A 20 7.27 8.57 -17.08
CA SER A 20 6.83 7.44 -17.90
C SER A 20 5.34 7.53 -18.22
N GLN A 21 4.99 8.00 -19.42
CA GLN A 21 3.60 8.15 -19.89
C GLN A 21 2.78 6.85 -19.78
N GLU A 22 3.41 5.70 -19.97
CA GLU A 22 2.77 4.38 -19.88
C GLU A 22 2.35 4.01 -18.46
N LYS A 23 3.05 4.54 -17.44
CA LYS A 23 2.82 4.25 -16.01
C LYS A 23 2.02 5.35 -15.33
N SER A 24 2.10 6.58 -15.84
CA SER A 24 1.39 7.73 -15.28
C SER A 24 -0.09 7.69 -15.62
N ARG A 25 -0.94 7.85 -14.62
CA ARG A 25 -2.41 7.87 -14.75
C ARG A 25 -2.98 8.96 -13.85
N ILE A 26 -4.02 9.64 -14.32
CA ILE A 26 -4.75 10.63 -13.51
C ILE A 26 -5.99 9.98 -12.92
N PHE A 27 -6.13 10.10 -11.60
CA PHE A 27 -7.35 9.73 -10.90
C PHE A 27 -8.36 10.86 -10.89
N PRO A 28 -9.56 10.68 -11.43
CA PRO A 28 -10.59 11.68 -11.30
C PRO A 28 -11.04 11.81 -9.82
N PRO A 29 -11.21 13.04 -9.30
CA PRO A 29 -11.90 13.26 -8.04
C PRO A 29 -13.30 12.65 -8.10
N VAL A 30 -13.75 12.00 -7.02
CA VAL A 30 -15.06 11.30 -6.98
C VAL A 30 -16.23 12.26 -7.23
N THR A 31 -16.05 13.57 -7.00
CA THR A 31 -17.15 14.52 -6.88
C THR A 31 -17.21 15.61 -7.95
N SER A 32 -16.28 15.65 -8.92
CA SER A 32 -16.27 16.72 -9.92
C SER A 32 -16.63 16.20 -11.31
N GLY A 33 -17.84 16.51 -11.77
CA GLY A 33 -18.36 16.13 -13.09
C GLY A 33 -17.61 16.71 -14.30
N HIS A 34 -16.56 17.51 -14.10
CA HIS A 34 -15.67 18.00 -15.15
C HIS A 34 -14.23 18.06 -14.64
N CYS A 35 -13.45 17.01 -14.90
CA CYS A 35 -11.99 17.08 -14.74
C CYS A 35 -11.41 17.63 -16.04
N ARG A 36 -10.90 18.88 -16.03
CA ARG A 36 -10.21 19.44 -17.19
C ARG A 36 -8.94 18.63 -17.43
N ARG A 37 -8.81 18.08 -18.65
CA ARG A 37 -7.59 17.39 -19.11
C ARG A 37 -6.44 18.39 -19.04
N SER A 38 -5.53 18.19 -18.08
CA SER A 38 -4.32 19.00 -17.96
C SER A 38 -3.21 18.26 -18.71
N PRO A 39 -2.75 18.77 -19.87
CA PRO A 39 -1.63 18.16 -20.57
C PRO A 39 -0.36 18.31 -19.72
N VAL A 40 0.44 17.25 -19.65
CA VAL A 40 1.78 17.28 -19.03
C VAL A 40 2.78 17.15 -20.17
N GLY A 41 3.55 18.22 -20.43
CA GLY A 41 4.52 18.25 -21.54
C GLY A 41 3.89 18.02 -22.92
N GLY A 42 2.70 18.59 -23.19
CA GLY A 42 2.00 18.44 -24.47
C GLY A 42 1.28 17.10 -24.68
N THR A 43 1.43 16.13 -23.77
CA THR A 43 0.74 14.83 -23.84
C THR A 43 -0.41 14.74 -22.84
N VAL A 44 -1.52 14.15 -23.29
CA VAL A 44 -2.70 13.93 -22.44
C VAL A 44 -2.52 12.63 -21.67
N VAL A 45 -2.32 12.74 -20.36
CA VAL A 45 -2.25 11.56 -19.48
C VAL A 45 -3.63 10.92 -19.38
N PRO A 46 -3.79 9.61 -19.70
CA PRO A 46 -5.09 8.97 -19.69
C PRO A 46 -5.65 8.85 -18.27
N HIS A 47 -6.97 9.02 -18.17
CA HIS A 47 -7.70 8.75 -16.94
C HIS A 47 -7.73 7.26 -16.66
N CYS A 48 -7.61 6.88 -15.39
CA CYS A 48 -7.75 5.51 -14.96
C CYS A 48 -8.79 5.41 -13.84
N ALA A 49 -9.67 4.42 -13.94
CA ALA A 49 -10.64 4.11 -12.89
C ALA A 49 -9.97 3.42 -11.69
N GLN A 50 -8.91 2.64 -11.94
CA GLN A 50 -8.23 1.82 -10.94
C GLN A 50 -6.72 1.80 -11.20
N TYR A 51 -5.94 2.29 -10.23
CA TYR A 51 -4.48 2.21 -10.27
C TYR A 51 -3.99 1.30 -9.16
N THR A 52 -2.89 0.62 -9.44
CA THR A 52 -2.17 -0.21 -8.49
C THR A 52 -0.95 0.56 -8.00
N TYR A 53 -0.97 0.94 -6.72
CA TYR A 53 0.16 1.56 -6.05
C TYR A 53 0.82 0.54 -5.13
N LEU A 54 2.13 0.30 -5.32
CA LEU A 54 2.90 -0.69 -4.56
C LEU A 54 2.26 -2.10 -4.55
N GLY A 55 1.63 -2.51 -5.64
CA GLY A 55 0.96 -3.81 -5.73
C GLY A 55 -0.39 -3.91 -5.02
N ALA A 56 -0.92 -2.79 -4.51
CA ALA A 56 -2.27 -2.68 -3.94
C ALA A 56 -3.13 -1.69 -4.76
N PRO A 57 -4.40 -1.97 -5.01
CA PRO A 57 -5.29 -1.03 -5.68
C PRO A 57 -5.62 0.15 -4.76
N VAL A 58 -5.48 1.37 -5.27
CA VAL A 58 -5.70 2.60 -4.49
C VAL A 58 -7.17 2.79 -4.14
N ARG A 59 -8.08 2.43 -5.05
CA ARG A 59 -9.52 2.44 -4.80
C ARG A 59 -10.06 1.02 -4.83
N VAL A 60 -10.66 0.63 -3.71
CA VAL A 60 -11.36 -0.63 -3.56
C VAL A 60 -12.85 -0.33 -3.65
N THR A 61 -13.48 -0.71 -4.76
CA THR A 61 -14.94 -0.66 -4.86
C THR A 61 -15.53 -1.75 -3.98
N SER A 62 -16.43 -1.40 -3.06
CA SER A 62 -17.09 -2.40 -2.21
C SER A 62 -18.07 -3.29 -2.99
N SER A 63 -18.53 -2.84 -4.16
CA SER A 63 -19.43 -3.59 -5.02
C SER A 63 -18.68 -4.64 -5.83
N ILE A 64 -19.18 -5.87 -5.76
CA ILE A 64 -18.80 -6.93 -6.70
C ILE A 64 -19.51 -6.62 -8.03
N PRO A 65 -18.80 -6.59 -9.17
CA PRO A 65 -19.44 -6.47 -10.47
C PRO A 65 -20.48 -7.58 -10.63
N ALA A 66 -21.68 -7.29 -11.11
CA ALA A 66 -22.80 -8.24 -11.20
C ALA A 66 -22.47 -9.56 -11.92
N ARG A 67 -21.38 -9.60 -12.70
CA ARG A 67 -20.92 -10.77 -13.46
C ARG A 67 -19.79 -11.57 -12.77
N GLN A 68 -19.19 -11.07 -11.69
CA GLN A 68 -18.06 -11.74 -11.04
C GLN A 68 -18.49 -12.39 -9.73
N ARG A 69 -18.07 -13.64 -9.51
CA ARG A 69 -18.30 -14.36 -8.25
C ARG A 69 -17.27 -14.00 -7.17
N VAL A 70 -16.09 -13.54 -7.59
CA VAL A 70 -14.96 -13.20 -6.73
C VAL A 70 -14.52 -11.79 -7.04
N HIS A 71 -14.30 -10.99 -6.00
CA HIS A 71 -13.84 -9.62 -6.14
C HIS A 71 -12.47 -9.56 -6.84
N PRO A 72 -12.21 -8.61 -7.76
CA PRO A 72 -10.98 -8.55 -8.55
C PRO A 72 -9.70 -8.62 -7.72
N ILE A 73 -9.67 -7.92 -6.57
CA ILE A 73 -8.51 -7.90 -5.65
C ILE A 73 -8.25 -9.28 -5.06
N ILE A 74 -9.31 -9.98 -4.68
CA ILE A 74 -9.19 -11.32 -4.10
C ILE A 74 -8.74 -12.30 -5.16
N LYS A 75 -9.25 -12.16 -6.39
CA LYS A 75 -8.80 -12.97 -7.53
C LYS A 75 -7.30 -12.74 -7.81
N ASP A 76 -6.88 -11.49 -7.99
CA ASP A 76 -5.46 -11.14 -8.21
C ASP A 76 -4.56 -11.67 -7.09
N LEU A 77 -4.99 -11.50 -5.84
CA LEU A 77 -4.26 -12.03 -4.70
C LEU A 77 -4.15 -13.56 -4.76
N LEU A 78 -5.26 -14.28 -4.98
CA LEU A 78 -5.23 -15.74 -5.11
C LEU A 78 -4.32 -16.19 -6.27
N ASP A 79 -4.39 -15.52 -7.42
CA ASP A 79 -3.54 -15.80 -8.59
C ASP A 79 -2.04 -15.61 -8.25
N ARG A 80 -1.71 -14.69 -7.34
CA ARG A 80 -0.34 -14.49 -6.82
C ARG A 80 0.06 -15.49 -5.74
N LEU A 81 -0.89 -15.99 -4.95
CA LEU A 81 -0.62 -16.93 -3.86
C LEU A 81 -0.54 -18.38 -4.34
N GLU A 82 -1.26 -18.75 -5.41
CA GLU A 82 -1.27 -20.12 -5.94
C GLU A 82 0.12 -20.61 -6.37
N PRO A 83 0.93 -19.84 -7.14
CA PRO A 83 2.29 -20.26 -7.50
C PRO A 83 3.20 -20.42 -6.27
N ARG A 84 3.01 -19.58 -5.26
CA ARG A 84 3.75 -19.66 -3.99
C ARG A 84 3.40 -20.92 -3.22
N PHE A 85 2.11 -21.28 -3.20
CA PHE A 85 1.67 -22.52 -2.58
C PHE A 85 2.17 -23.74 -3.35
N THR A 86 2.17 -23.70 -4.68
CA THR A 86 2.76 -24.78 -5.52
C THR A 86 4.23 -25.01 -5.18
N LEU A 87 5.01 -23.95 -4.96
CA LEU A 87 6.40 -24.06 -4.53
C LEU A 87 6.54 -24.72 -3.14
N ILE A 88 5.75 -24.27 -2.16
CA ILE A 88 5.74 -24.88 -0.81
C ILE A 88 5.34 -26.36 -0.89
N LYS A 89 4.34 -26.68 -1.72
CA LYS A 89 3.89 -28.04 -1.96
C LYS A 89 5.02 -28.89 -2.52
N TRP A 90 5.69 -28.41 -3.56
CA TRP A 90 6.82 -29.09 -4.17
C TRP A 90 7.96 -29.34 -3.17
N LEU A 91 8.30 -28.34 -2.36
CA LEU A 91 9.32 -28.49 -1.31
C LEU A 91 8.92 -29.55 -0.30
N ALA A 92 7.70 -29.49 0.24
CA ALA A 92 7.24 -30.43 1.26
C ALA A 92 7.06 -31.86 0.74
N THR A 93 6.78 -32.06 -0.56
CA THR A 93 6.64 -33.42 -1.13
C THR A 93 7.97 -34.03 -1.59
N ASN A 94 8.91 -33.22 -2.08
CA ASN A 94 10.13 -33.73 -2.70
C ASN A 94 11.35 -33.68 -1.79
N ALA A 95 11.37 -32.80 -0.78
CA ALA A 95 12.45 -32.80 0.19
C ALA A 95 12.14 -33.83 1.29
N THR A 96 13.05 -34.78 1.47
CA THR A 96 12.95 -35.77 2.53
C THR A 96 13.06 -35.09 3.90
N GLY A 97 12.07 -35.33 4.77
CA GLY A 97 12.14 -34.90 6.18
C GLY A 97 11.76 -33.45 6.48
N VAL A 98 11.02 -32.75 5.61
CA VAL A 98 10.50 -31.42 5.98
C VAL A 98 9.46 -31.57 7.08
N SER A 99 9.75 -31.04 8.26
CA SER A 99 8.84 -31.10 9.40
C SER A 99 7.69 -30.09 9.26
N THR A 100 6.54 -30.43 9.85
CA THR A 100 5.35 -29.56 9.92
C THR A 100 5.65 -28.11 10.35
N PRO A 101 6.47 -27.86 11.39
CA PRO A 101 6.83 -26.49 11.79
C PRO A 101 7.58 -25.70 10.71
N VAL A 102 8.40 -26.38 9.89
CA VAL A 102 9.14 -25.75 8.79
C VAL A 102 8.18 -25.33 7.69
N VAL A 103 7.26 -26.21 7.27
CA VAL A 103 6.24 -25.87 6.25
C VAL A 103 5.33 -24.74 6.74
N ARG A 104 4.93 -24.76 8.02
CA ARG A 104 4.19 -23.66 8.66
C ARG A 104 4.96 -22.34 8.57
N THR A 105 6.26 -22.36 8.89
CA THR A 105 7.11 -21.16 8.83
C THR A 105 7.21 -20.61 7.41
N LEU A 106 7.37 -21.49 6.41
CA LEU A 106 7.37 -21.08 4.99
C LEU A 106 6.04 -20.46 4.57
N TYR A 107 4.90 -21.02 5.02
CA TYR A 107 3.59 -20.42 4.78
C TYR A 107 3.52 -18.99 5.37
N ILE A 108 3.92 -18.81 6.63
CA ILE A 108 3.87 -17.51 7.30
C ILE A 108 4.76 -16.49 6.56
N GLN A 109 6.00 -16.87 6.27
CA GLN A 109 6.97 -15.95 5.68
C GLN A 109 6.68 -15.64 4.21
N PHE A 110 6.18 -16.60 3.43
CA PHE A 110 6.09 -16.45 1.97
C PHE A 110 4.68 -16.12 1.47
N ILE A 111 3.64 -16.66 2.11
CA ILE A 111 2.25 -16.48 1.71
C ILE A 111 1.57 -15.47 2.62
N ARG A 112 1.61 -15.69 3.95
CA ARG A 112 0.92 -14.83 4.92
C ARG A 112 1.46 -13.41 4.91
N SER A 113 2.76 -13.22 4.73
CA SER A 113 3.38 -11.89 4.59
C SER A 113 2.78 -11.04 3.47
N VAL A 114 2.35 -11.64 2.35
CA VAL A 114 1.69 -10.90 1.25
C VAL A 114 0.27 -10.48 1.63
N ILE A 115 -0.44 -11.36 2.33
CA ILE A 115 -1.79 -11.08 2.84
C ILE A 115 -1.72 -9.97 3.89
N ASP A 116 -0.77 -10.08 4.82
CA ASP A 116 -0.50 -9.06 5.84
C ASP A 116 -0.09 -7.74 5.16
N TYR A 117 0.79 -7.75 4.16
CA TYR A 117 1.13 -6.53 3.41
C TYR A 117 -0.09 -5.82 2.80
N LEU A 118 -1.06 -6.60 2.29
CA LEU A 118 -2.28 -6.07 1.68
C LEU A 118 -3.43 -5.84 2.66
N PHE A 119 -3.24 -6.07 3.97
CA PHE A 119 -4.33 -5.96 4.94
C PHE A 119 -5.09 -4.61 4.88
N PRO A 120 -4.47 -3.43 4.64
CA PRO A 120 -5.21 -2.17 4.58
C PRO A 120 -6.21 -2.08 3.41
N ALA A 121 -5.91 -2.75 2.28
CA ALA A 121 -6.83 -2.84 1.16
C ALA A 121 -7.92 -3.88 1.42
N LEU A 122 -7.55 -5.03 2.02
CA LEU A 122 -8.48 -6.10 2.37
C LEU A 122 -9.46 -5.68 3.48
N ALA A 123 -9.04 -4.80 4.39
CA ALA A 123 -9.84 -4.20 5.45
C ALA A 123 -11.13 -3.52 4.96
N GLN A 124 -11.08 -2.97 3.74
CA GLN A 124 -12.17 -2.22 3.13
C GLN A 124 -13.23 -3.13 2.51
N LEU A 125 -12.96 -4.43 2.40
CA LEU A 125 -13.85 -5.40 1.79
C LEU A 125 -14.83 -6.00 2.82
N PRO A 126 -16.09 -6.28 2.44
CA PRO A 126 -17.01 -7.03 3.29
C PRO A 126 -16.48 -8.43 3.61
N ARG A 127 -16.74 -8.93 4.83
CA ARG A 127 -16.28 -10.27 5.28
C ARG A 127 -16.59 -11.41 4.30
N LYS A 128 -17.78 -11.40 3.69
CA LYS A 128 -18.21 -12.40 2.69
C LYS A 128 -17.26 -12.46 1.48
N VAL A 129 -16.69 -11.32 1.10
CA VAL A 129 -15.75 -11.22 -0.02
C VAL A 129 -14.40 -11.87 0.31
N LEU A 130 -14.04 -11.98 1.59
CA LEU A 130 -12.79 -12.58 2.06
C LEU A 130 -12.87 -14.10 2.20
N GLU A 131 -14.06 -14.72 2.08
CA GLU A 131 -14.24 -16.17 2.20
C GLU A 131 -13.32 -17.01 1.28
N PRO A 132 -13.03 -16.60 0.02
CA PRO A 132 -12.09 -17.34 -0.82
C PRO A 132 -10.67 -17.42 -0.24
N LEU A 133 -10.20 -16.36 0.44
CA LEU A 133 -8.90 -16.38 1.13
C LEU A 133 -8.92 -17.32 2.34
N GLU A 134 -10.03 -17.35 3.08
CA GLU A 134 -10.20 -18.29 4.20
C GLU A 134 -10.17 -19.75 3.71
N LYS A 135 -10.87 -20.05 2.60
CA LYS A 135 -10.83 -21.37 1.96
C LYS A 135 -9.43 -21.74 1.49
N PHE A 136 -8.68 -20.77 0.95
CA PHE A 136 -7.29 -20.95 0.57
C PHE A 136 -6.40 -21.29 1.78
N GLN A 137 -6.51 -20.58 2.90
CA GLN A 137 -5.80 -20.94 4.14
C GLN A 137 -6.16 -22.35 4.61
N ASN A 138 -7.45 -22.69 4.65
CA ASN A 138 -7.91 -24.01 5.08
C ASN A 138 -7.34 -25.13 4.22
N ARG A 139 -7.21 -24.92 2.90
CA ARG A 139 -6.55 -25.86 1.99
C ARG A 139 -5.07 -26.04 2.34
N ILE A 140 -4.37 -24.95 2.67
CA ILE A 140 -2.95 -25.01 3.06
C ILE A 140 -2.79 -25.71 4.40
N MET A 141 -3.61 -25.41 5.40
CA MET A 141 -3.54 -26.07 6.72
C MET A 141 -3.71 -27.59 6.59
N ARG A 142 -4.68 -28.03 5.78
CA ARG A 142 -4.86 -29.46 5.48
C ARG A 142 -3.63 -30.08 4.84
N PHE A 143 -3.02 -29.38 3.89
CA PHE A 143 -1.80 -29.82 3.24
C PHE A 143 -0.65 -29.97 4.25
N ILE A 144 -0.43 -28.96 5.09
CA ILE A 144 0.63 -28.94 6.10
C ILE A 144 0.48 -30.11 7.09
N LEU A 145 -0.75 -30.42 7.51
CA LEU A 145 -1.03 -31.49 8.49
C LEU A 145 -1.27 -32.87 7.85
N GLY A 146 -1.32 -32.97 6.51
CA GLY A 146 -1.74 -34.19 5.83
C GLY A 146 -3.18 -34.65 6.17
N CYS A 147 -4.05 -33.72 6.56
CA CYS A 147 -5.39 -34.02 7.05
C CYS A 147 -6.43 -34.20 5.92
N PRO A 148 -7.43 -35.09 6.08
CA PRO A 148 -8.52 -35.23 5.13
C PRO A 148 -9.41 -33.98 5.07
N PRO A 149 -10.19 -33.78 4.00
CA PRO A 149 -11.11 -32.65 3.87
C PRO A 149 -12.19 -32.56 4.96
N SER A 150 -12.51 -33.68 5.62
CA SER A 150 -13.48 -33.77 6.71
C SER A 150 -12.97 -33.25 8.05
N THR A 151 -11.66 -33.04 8.21
CA THR A 151 -11.09 -32.54 9.48
C THR A 151 -11.66 -31.17 9.82
N ARG A 152 -12.07 -31.01 11.07
CA ARG A 152 -12.62 -29.76 11.61
C ARG A 152 -11.57 -28.65 11.53
N ILE A 153 -11.97 -27.50 10.99
CA ILE A 153 -11.07 -26.35 10.78
C ILE A 153 -10.47 -25.84 12.09
N VAL A 154 -11.28 -25.78 13.16
CA VAL A 154 -10.83 -25.30 14.48
C VAL A 154 -9.66 -26.13 15.02
N ASN A 155 -9.68 -27.45 14.85
CA ASN A 155 -8.58 -28.31 15.30
C ASN A 155 -7.29 -27.98 14.55
N MET A 156 -7.37 -27.81 13.22
CA MET A 156 -6.21 -27.45 12.40
C MET A 156 -5.65 -26.07 12.77
N GLN A 157 -6.53 -25.11 13.11
CA GLN A 157 -6.13 -23.78 13.56
C GLN A 157 -5.41 -23.84 14.91
N THR A 158 -5.89 -24.66 15.84
CA THR A 158 -5.24 -24.89 17.15
C THR A 158 -3.89 -25.58 16.99
N ASP A 159 -3.84 -26.68 16.23
CA ASP A 159 -2.62 -27.47 16.05
C ASP A 159 -1.50 -26.69 15.36
N LEU A 160 -1.86 -25.83 14.41
CA LEU A 160 -0.90 -24.98 13.70
C LEU A 160 -0.77 -23.59 14.31
N ASP A 161 -1.49 -23.25 15.39
CA ASP A 161 -1.52 -21.89 15.94
C ASP A 161 -1.68 -20.84 14.80
N MET A 162 -2.72 -21.04 13.98
CA MET A 162 -3.02 -20.19 12.83
C MET A 162 -4.47 -19.70 12.90
N PRO A 163 -4.73 -18.45 13.31
CA PRO A 163 -6.08 -17.92 13.38
C PRO A 163 -6.68 -17.76 11.96
N PRO A 164 -8.02 -17.65 11.85
CA PRO A 164 -8.68 -17.27 10.60
C PRO A 164 -8.02 -16.06 9.93
N ILE A 165 -7.96 -16.03 8.60
CA ILE A 165 -7.41 -14.90 7.83
C ILE A 165 -8.15 -13.62 8.21
N ILE A 166 -9.48 -13.72 8.28
CA ILE A 166 -10.35 -12.60 8.54
C ILE A 166 -10.03 -11.97 9.91
N ASP A 167 -9.91 -12.79 10.96
CA ASP A 167 -9.64 -12.31 12.31
C ASP A 167 -8.25 -11.66 12.41
N ARG A 168 -7.25 -12.21 11.71
CA ARG A 168 -5.92 -11.61 11.63
C ARG A 168 -5.93 -10.25 10.93
N ILE A 169 -6.67 -10.11 9.82
CA ILE A 169 -6.80 -8.83 9.13
C ILE A 169 -7.37 -7.77 10.10
N TYR A 170 -8.42 -8.11 10.86
CA TYR A 170 -9.00 -7.20 11.86
C TYR A 170 -8.06 -6.91 13.03
N ALA A 171 -7.29 -7.88 13.50
CA ALA A 171 -6.26 -7.67 14.51
C ALA A 171 -5.18 -6.69 14.02
N ASN A 172 -4.72 -6.84 12.77
CA ASN A 172 -3.73 -5.95 12.17
C ASN A 172 -4.27 -4.52 11.99
N ILE A 173 -5.53 -4.36 11.58
CA ILE A 173 -6.19 -3.04 11.50
C ILE A 173 -6.25 -2.39 12.88
N THR A 174 -6.63 -3.16 13.91
CA THR A 174 -6.72 -2.66 15.28
C THR A 174 -5.36 -2.19 15.77
N TYR A 175 -4.33 -3.00 15.60
CA TYR A 175 -2.95 -2.66 15.93
C TYR A 175 -2.48 -1.40 15.18
N PHE A 176 -2.73 -1.34 13.88
CA PHE A 176 -2.38 -0.18 13.04
C PHE A 176 -3.11 1.09 13.50
N THR A 177 -4.40 0.98 13.82
CA THR A 177 -5.21 2.10 14.32
C THR A 177 -4.66 2.62 15.63
N VAL A 178 -4.34 1.74 16.59
CA VAL A 178 -3.70 2.11 17.86
C VAL A 178 -2.37 2.82 17.62
N LYS A 179 -1.52 2.28 16.73
CA LYS A 179 -0.24 2.89 16.37
C LYS A 179 -0.42 4.29 15.74
N CYS A 180 -1.41 4.47 14.88
CA CYS A 180 -1.75 5.77 14.31
C CYS A 180 -2.24 6.75 15.39
N LEU A 181 -3.05 6.32 16.35
CA LEU A 181 -3.54 7.17 17.44
C LEU A 181 -2.41 7.62 18.37
N HIS A 182 -1.39 6.79 18.58
CA HIS A 182 -0.18 7.18 19.32
C HIS A 182 0.71 8.18 18.58
N SER A 183 0.60 8.28 17.25
CA SER A 183 1.45 9.13 16.43
C SER A 183 0.64 10.24 15.78
N LEU A 184 0.63 11.44 16.39
CA LEU A 184 -0.23 12.57 15.96
C LEU A 184 -0.10 12.90 14.45
N HIS A 185 1.11 12.80 13.90
CA HIS A 185 1.37 13.03 12.47
C HIS A 185 0.70 11.97 11.56
N LEU A 186 0.66 10.70 11.99
CA LEU A 186 -0.02 9.62 11.26
C LEU A 186 -1.53 9.71 11.44
N ALA A 187 -2.02 10.09 12.62
CA ALA A 187 -3.45 10.23 12.88
C ALA A 187 -4.12 11.18 11.86
N LEU A 188 -3.46 12.30 11.52
CA LEU A 188 -3.95 13.25 10.53
C LEU A 188 -4.02 12.63 9.12
N GLN A 189 -2.95 11.95 8.70
CA GLN A 189 -2.83 11.36 7.35
C GLN A 189 -3.75 10.14 7.16
N TYR A 190 -3.97 9.35 8.21
CA TYR A 190 -4.72 8.09 8.14
C TYR A 190 -6.15 8.18 8.69
N SER A 191 -6.59 9.37 9.13
CA SER A 191 -7.94 9.58 9.68
C SER A 191 -9.06 9.04 8.77
N ALA A 192 -8.93 9.15 7.44
CA ALA A 192 -9.90 8.62 6.48
C ALA A 192 -9.93 7.08 6.42
N VAL A 193 -8.76 6.43 6.49
CA VAL A 193 -8.64 4.96 6.50
C VAL A 193 -9.19 4.40 7.82
N ILE A 194 -8.91 5.07 8.94
CA ILE A 194 -9.44 4.68 10.26
C ILE A 194 -10.97 4.81 10.28
N LYS A 195 -11.52 5.93 9.77
CA LYS A 195 -12.97 6.14 9.69
C LYS A 195 -13.68 5.09 8.83
N THR A 196 -13.13 4.76 7.67
CA THR A 196 -13.71 3.77 6.75
C THR A 196 -13.59 2.34 7.27
N SER A 197 -12.44 1.95 7.82
CA SER A 197 -12.23 0.60 8.37
C SER A 197 -13.03 0.32 9.64
N LEU A 198 -13.25 1.33 10.48
CA LEU A 198 -14.16 1.26 11.63
C LEU A 198 -15.64 1.37 11.24
N ASN A 199 -15.94 1.54 9.95
CA ASN A 199 -17.29 1.65 9.42
C ASN A 199 -18.09 2.82 10.04
N LEU A 200 -17.39 3.88 10.47
CA LEU A 200 -17.99 5.02 11.19
C LEU A 200 -18.92 5.88 10.31
N ASP A 201 -18.88 5.71 8.99
CA ASP A 201 -19.66 6.47 8.01
C ASP A 201 -20.91 5.75 7.46
N THR A 202 -21.27 4.57 7.96
CA THR A 202 -22.60 4.02 7.69
C THR A 202 -23.64 4.78 8.51
N ARG A 203 -24.30 5.76 7.87
CA ARG A 203 -25.54 6.46 8.30
C ARG A 203 -25.89 6.19 9.77
N ARG A 204 -25.24 6.92 10.71
CA ARG A 204 -25.59 7.00 12.14
C ARG A 204 -26.39 5.78 12.65
N LEU A 205 -25.82 4.59 12.63
CA LEU A 205 -26.17 3.65 13.68
C LEU A 205 -25.50 4.25 14.91
N PRO A 206 -26.25 4.79 15.89
CA PRO A 206 -25.63 5.28 17.11
C PRO A 206 -24.79 4.12 17.62
N LEU A 207 -23.47 4.34 17.67
CA LEU A 207 -22.56 3.48 18.43
C LEU A 207 -23.32 3.18 19.73
N ARG A 208 -23.65 1.91 19.98
CA ARG A 208 -24.30 1.52 21.23
C ARG A 208 -23.53 2.19 22.35
N LEU A 209 -24.21 2.68 23.38
CA LEU A 209 -23.61 3.45 24.48
C LEU A 209 -22.25 2.87 24.95
N ALA A 210 -22.14 1.53 24.98
CA ALA A 210 -20.91 0.80 25.27
C ALA A 210 -19.71 1.11 24.33
N GLY A 211 -19.92 1.22 23.02
CA GLY A 211 -18.86 1.56 22.06
C GLY A 211 -18.44 3.03 22.12
N GLN A 212 -19.39 3.95 22.35
CA GLN A 212 -19.06 5.35 22.61
C GLN A 212 -18.26 5.48 23.91
N ASN A 213 -18.68 4.77 24.97
CA ASN A 213 -17.99 4.74 26.24
C ASN A 213 -16.60 4.10 26.11
N LEU A 214 -16.41 3.10 25.24
CA LEU A 214 -15.09 2.51 25.01
C LEU A 214 -14.18 3.48 24.27
N VAL A 215 -14.64 4.09 23.17
CA VAL A 215 -13.83 5.09 22.44
C VAL A 215 -13.53 6.29 23.33
N LYS A 216 -14.53 6.78 24.07
CA LYS A 216 -14.37 7.86 25.03
C LYS A 216 -13.43 7.47 26.16
N ALA A 217 -13.55 6.27 26.76
CA ALA A 217 -12.64 5.80 27.80
C ALA A 217 -11.22 5.58 27.26
N VAL A 218 -11.05 5.15 26.02
CA VAL A 218 -9.73 5.07 25.39
C VAL A 218 -9.16 6.48 25.19
N CYS A 219 -9.93 7.42 24.62
CA CYS A 219 -9.50 8.81 24.48
C CYS A 219 -9.21 9.48 25.84
N ASP A 220 -10.07 9.29 26.84
CA ASP A 220 -9.94 9.85 28.19
C ASP A 220 -8.75 9.22 28.91
N ASN A 221 -8.50 7.91 28.77
CA ASN A 221 -7.29 7.27 29.30
C ASN A 221 -6.03 7.77 28.59
N TYR A 222 -6.07 8.00 27.27
CA TYR A 222 -4.95 8.59 26.54
C TYR A 222 -4.67 10.03 26.99
N CYS A 223 -5.70 10.84 27.23
CA CYS A 223 -5.55 12.18 27.79
C CYS A 223 -5.06 12.14 29.25
N ALA A 224 -5.56 11.20 30.06
CA ALA A 224 -5.20 11.06 31.47
C ALA A 224 -3.80 10.47 31.69
N LEU A 225 -3.27 9.74 30.71
CA LEU A 225 -1.91 9.20 30.77
C LEU A 225 -0.83 10.29 30.81
N ASN A 226 -1.18 11.59 30.68
CA ASN A 226 -0.25 12.72 30.71
C ASN A 226 1.05 12.36 29.99
N LEU A 227 0.89 11.78 28.80
CA LEU A 227 2.02 11.46 27.94
C LEU A 227 2.60 12.82 27.58
N HIS A 228 3.56 13.24 28.38
CA HIS A 228 4.47 14.32 28.09
C HIS A 228 5.23 13.80 26.87
N VAL A 229 4.64 14.02 25.69
CA VAL A 229 5.39 14.02 24.45
C VAL A 229 6.50 15.01 24.76
N PRO A 230 7.77 14.57 24.84
CA PRO A 230 8.86 15.48 25.10
C PRO A 230 8.68 16.62 24.10
N GLU A 231 8.61 17.87 24.59
CA GLU A 231 8.74 19.00 23.68
C GLU A 231 10.00 18.72 22.86
N GLU A 232 9.82 18.64 21.55
CA GLU A 232 10.88 18.34 20.59
C GLU A 232 12.08 19.21 20.96
N GLN A 233 13.08 18.63 21.64
CA GLN A 233 14.37 19.25 21.86
C GLN A 233 14.91 19.56 20.48
N ASP A 234 14.89 20.85 20.09
CA ASP A 234 15.35 21.43 18.82
C ASP A 234 15.95 20.39 17.87
N VAL A 235 15.09 19.52 17.34
CA VAL A 235 15.51 18.57 16.32
C VAL A 235 15.74 19.48 15.12
N PRO A 236 16.93 19.46 14.49
CA PRO A 236 17.23 20.31 13.35
C PRO A 236 16.01 20.31 12.42
N HIS A 237 15.48 21.51 12.11
CA HIS A 237 14.16 21.76 11.48
C HIS A 237 13.92 21.06 10.14
N LEU A 238 14.89 20.28 9.68
CA LEU A 238 14.86 19.49 8.47
C LEU A 238 15.14 18.05 8.89
N PRO A 239 14.18 17.12 8.74
CA PRO A 239 14.45 15.74 9.02
C PRO A 239 15.64 15.26 8.16
N PRO A 240 16.45 14.31 8.64
CA PRO A 240 17.69 13.90 7.97
C PRO A 240 17.48 13.31 6.56
N TRP A 241 16.24 12.97 6.19
CA TRP A 241 15.85 12.53 4.85
C TRP A 241 15.35 13.68 3.94
N ARG A 242 15.31 14.92 4.42
CA ARG A 242 14.97 16.09 3.60
C ARG A 242 16.20 16.48 2.81
N ILE A 243 16.31 15.88 1.63
CA ILE A 243 17.32 16.22 0.63
C ILE A 243 17.15 17.72 0.31
N PRO A 244 18.22 18.54 0.39
CA PRO A 244 18.15 19.93 -0.06
C PRO A 244 17.64 19.98 -1.50
N SER A 245 16.99 21.09 -1.88
CA SER A 245 16.53 21.28 -3.25
C SER A 245 17.70 21.09 -4.21
N LEU A 246 17.72 19.97 -4.93
CA LEU A 246 18.71 19.70 -5.97
C LEU A 246 18.44 20.62 -7.15
N ASP A 247 19.45 21.35 -7.59
CA ASP A 247 19.43 21.96 -8.92
C ASP A 247 19.58 20.85 -9.96
N VAL A 248 18.64 20.79 -10.89
CA VAL A 248 18.59 19.71 -11.89
C VAL A 248 18.64 20.27 -13.31
N THR A 249 19.54 19.70 -14.11
CA THR A 249 19.70 20.01 -15.53
C THR A 249 19.03 18.92 -16.37
N PHE A 250 18.21 19.29 -17.36
CA PHE A 250 17.50 18.34 -18.23
C PHE A 250 18.12 18.28 -19.62
N THR A 251 18.37 17.06 -20.10
CA THR A 251 18.69 16.79 -21.51
C THR A 251 17.46 16.17 -22.17
N PRO A 252 16.81 16.87 -23.11
CA PRO A 252 15.72 16.28 -23.88
C PRO A 252 16.26 15.12 -24.72
N ILE A 253 15.94 13.89 -24.32
CA ILE A 253 16.17 12.69 -25.14
C ILE A 253 14.82 12.23 -25.68
N THR A 254 14.68 12.16 -27.00
CA THR A 254 13.51 11.57 -27.67
C THR A 254 13.65 10.05 -27.71
N LYS A 255 12.56 9.32 -27.40
CA LYS A 255 12.55 7.84 -27.46
C LYS A 255 12.85 7.31 -28.87
N ASP A 256 12.56 8.10 -29.90
CA ASP A 256 12.76 7.73 -31.30
C ASP A 256 14.24 7.82 -31.73
N ALA A 257 15.11 8.41 -30.92
CA ALA A 257 16.53 8.42 -31.20
C ALA A 257 17.14 7.01 -31.02
N PRO A 258 18.02 6.56 -31.93
CA PRO A 258 18.81 5.35 -31.75
C PRO A 258 19.52 5.34 -30.38
N PRO A 259 19.63 4.18 -29.70
CA PRO A 259 20.26 4.08 -28.38
C PRO A 259 21.67 4.68 -28.31
N ILE A 260 22.43 4.62 -29.42
CA ILE A 260 23.77 5.22 -29.51
C ILE A 260 23.75 6.74 -29.39
N LEU A 261 22.74 7.42 -29.98
CA LEU A 261 22.58 8.87 -29.90
C LEU A 261 22.05 9.31 -28.53
N GLN A 262 21.18 8.50 -27.92
CA GLN A 262 20.72 8.73 -26.55
C GLN A 262 21.90 8.68 -25.56
N LYS A 263 22.76 7.66 -25.71
CA LYS A 263 23.99 7.51 -24.92
C LYS A 263 24.95 8.68 -25.12
N GLN A 264 25.15 9.11 -26.37
CA GLN A 264 26.03 10.23 -26.68
C GLN A 264 25.53 11.54 -26.06
N ALA A 265 24.25 11.86 -26.22
CA ALA A 265 23.64 13.06 -25.62
C ALA A 265 23.69 13.06 -24.09
N ALA A 266 23.53 11.88 -23.47
CA ALA A 266 23.70 11.73 -22.02
C ALA A 266 25.14 12.00 -21.59
N LEU A 267 26.14 11.45 -22.30
CA LEU A 267 27.57 11.66 -22.00
C LEU A 267 27.99 13.12 -22.18
N GLU A 268 27.50 13.80 -23.22
CA GLU A 268 27.77 15.23 -23.44
C GLU A 268 27.20 16.09 -22.31
N THR A 269 25.98 15.79 -21.86
CA THR A 269 25.39 16.52 -20.72
C THR A 269 26.17 16.25 -19.44
N ILE A 270 26.55 15.00 -19.19
CA ILE A 270 27.40 14.65 -18.03
C ILE A 270 28.70 15.47 -18.07
N ALA A 271 29.34 15.58 -19.23
CA ALA A 271 30.57 16.36 -19.38
C ALA A 271 30.33 17.86 -19.10
N ILE A 272 29.24 18.44 -19.61
CA ILE A 272 28.88 19.85 -19.39
C ILE A 272 28.60 20.12 -17.91
N VAL A 273 27.83 19.27 -17.25
CA VAL A 273 27.49 19.41 -15.82
C VAL A 273 28.71 19.18 -14.95
N SER A 274 29.57 18.21 -15.29
CA SER A 274 30.80 17.94 -14.55
C SER A 274 31.78 19.10 -14.64
N ALA A 275 31.81 19.82 -15.77
CA ALA A 275 32.67 20.98 -15.95
C ALA A 275 32.17 22.23 -15.22
N SER A 276 30.87 22.32 -14.89
CA SER A 276 30.29 23.49 -14.23
C SER A 276 30.31 23.41 -12.70
N ILE A 277 30.54 22.22 -12.12
CA ILE A 277 30.57 22.01 -10.67
C ILE A 277 32.02 21.78 -10.21
N PRO A 278 32.63 22.73 -9.48
CA PRO A 278 34.03 22.62 -9.05
C PRO A 278 34.28 21.60 -7.94
N GLU A 279 33.23 21.10 -7.29
CA GLU A 279 33.30 20.11 -6.21
C GLU A 279 32.98 18.69 -6.70
N ALA A 280 33.50 17.69 -5.98
CA ALA A 280 33.19 16.30 -6.25
C ALA A 280 31.68 16.05 -6.05
N HIS A 281 31.00 15.54 -7.08
CA HIS A 281 29.56 15.31 -7.07
C HIS A 281 29.23 13.89 -7.55
N HIS A 282 28.15 13.34 -7.01
CA HIS A 282 27.63 12.03 -7.42
C HIS A 282 26.57 12.21 -8.51
N ILE A 283 26.84 11.66 -9.69
CA ILE A 283 25.89 11.63 -10.79
C ILE A 283 25.13 10.30 -10.74
N TYR A 284 23.83 10.37 -10.52
CA TYR A 284 22.94 9.22 -10.62
C TYR A 284 22.27 9.24 -12.00
N VAL A 285 22.44 8.16 -12.74
CA VAL A 285 21.73 7.90 -14.00
C VAL A 285 20.79 6.72 -13.76
N ASP A 286 19.52 6.87 -14.13
CA ASP A 286 18.59 5.74 -14.17
C ASP A 286 19.04 4.79 -15.30
N GLY A 287 19.51 3.60 -14.92
CA GLY A 287 19.83 2.50 -15.83
C GLY A 287 18.66 1.57 -16.08
#